data_AF-A0A3N5M3M3-F1
#
_entry.id   AF-A0A3N5M3M3-F1
#
_cell.length_a   1.000
_cell.length_b   1.000
_cell.length_c   1.000
_cell.angle_alpha   90.00
_cell.angle_beta   90.00
_cell.angle_gamma   90.00
#
_symmetry.space_group_name_H-M   'P 1'
#
loop_
_entity.id
_entity.type
_entity.pdbx_description
1 polymer ?
#
loop_
_entity_poly.entity_id
_entity_poly.type
_entity_poly.pdbx_seq_one_letter_code
_entity_poly.pdbx_strand_id
1 'polypeptide(L)'
;MNGVPGASAYGVPGAGGDAAPRGSLTDVGGLAVGHWTDREAATGCTVVLCGEGAVAGVAVRGAAPGTRETDLLDPVNAVQRIHAVLLTGGSAFGLDAAGGVM
;
A
#
# COMPACT_ATOMS: atom_id res chain seq x y z
N MET A 1 -11.64 -16.85 5.29
CA MET A 1 -11.06 -16.07 4.18
C MET A 1 -11.87 -16.38 2.92
N ASN A 2 -13.03 -15.75 2.77
CA ASN A 2 -13.86 -15.92 1.57
C ASN A 2 -13.63 -14.71 0.68
N GLY A 3 -13.24 -14.94 -0.57
CA GLY A 3 -12.74 -13.94 -1.50
C GLY A 3 -13.72 -12.79 -1.74
N VAL A 4 -13.24 -11.57 -1.55
CA VAL A 4 -13.96 -10.35 -1.92
C VAL A 4 -13.95 -10.26 -3.45
N PRO A 5 -15.11 -10.24 -4.13
CA PRO A 5 -15.17 -10.02 -5.58
C PRO A 5 -14.50 -8.69 -5.94
N GLY A 6 -13.58 -8.70 -6.92
CA GLY A 6 -12.93 -7.50 -7.44
C GLY A 6 -11.53 -7.20 -6.92
N ALA A 7 -10.96 -8.04 -6.04
CA ALA A 7 -9.56 -7.90 -5.64
C ALA A 7 -8.62 -8.38 -6.76
N SER A 8 -7.83 -7.46 -7.34
CA SER A 8 -6.73 -7.81 -8.25
C SER A 8 -5.42 -7.60 -7.52
N ALA A 9 -4.69 -8.68 -7.23
CA ALA A 9 -3.35 -8.63 -6.68
C ALA A 9 -2.34 -8.81 -7.83
N TYR A 10 -1.45 -7.84 -8.00
CA TYR A 10 -0.24 -7.99 -8.79
C TYR A 10 0.89 -8.39 -7.83
N GLY A 11 1.21 -9.67 -7.83
CA GLY A 11 2.37 -10.25 -7.15
C GLY A 11 2.87 -11.43 -7.97
N VAL A 12 4.16 -11.42 -8.31
CA VAL A 12 4.79 -12.49 -9.11
C VAL A 12 5.93 -13.09 -8.26
N PRO A 13 6.18 -14.42 -8.35
CA PRO A 13 7.11 -15.14 -7.48
C PRO A 13 8.55 -14.63 -7.60
N GLY A 14 9.35 -14.95 -6.57
CA GLY A 14 10.75 -14.55 -6.35
C GLY A 14 11.52 -14.12 -7.59
N ALA A 15 12.10 -12.92 -7.52
CA ALA A 15 12.92 -12.33 -8.57
C ALA A 15 14.21 -13.14 -8.78
N GLY A 16 14.08 -14.23 -9.53
CA GLY A 16 15.10 -14.79 -10.40
C GLY A 16 14.45 -14.97 -11.78
N GLY A 17 14.76 -14.10 -12.74
CA GLY A 17 14.28 -14.21 -14.12
C GLY A 17 14.51 -12.96 -14.96
N ASP A 18 15.29 -13.11 -16.04
CA ASP A 18 15.67 -12.12 -17.08
C ASP A 18 14.50 -11.51 -17.89
N ALA A 19 13.41 -11.05 -17.27
CA ALA A 19 12.36 -10.31 -17.96
C ALA A 19 12.59 -8.79 -17.84
N ALA A 20 12.52 -8.07 -18.96
CA ALA A 20 12.69 -6.61 -18.97
C ALA A 20 11.64 -5.92 -18.07
N PRO A 21 12.01 -4.82 -17.37
CA PRO A 21 11.09 -4.09 -16.50
C PRO A 21 9.84 -3.63 -17.24
N ARG A 22 8.66 -3.74 -16.62
CA ARG A 22 7.37 -3.34 -17.20
C ARG A 22 7.07 -1.85 -17.01
N GLY A 23 7.94 -1.11 -16.32
CA GLY A 23 7.71 0.27 -15.90
C GLY A 23 6.71 0.38 -14.74
N SER A 24 6.66 -0.66 -13.88
CA SER A 24 5.67 -0.78 -12.80
C SER A 24 6.33 -0.74 -11.42
N LEU A 25 5.57 -0.41 -10.37
CA LEU A 25 6.08 -0.43 -8.99
C LEU A 25 6.58 -1.83 -8.59
N THR A 26 5.92 -2.88 -9.06
CA THR A 26 6.27 -4.29 -8.80
C THR A 26 7.51 -4.77 -9.55
N ASP A 27 8.11 -3.94 -10.41
CA ASP A 27 9.44 -4.23 -10.95
C ASP A 27 10.52 -4.15 -9.85
N VAL A 28 10.23 -3.44 -8.74
CA VAL A 28 11.03 -3.48 -7.52
C VAL A 28 10.71 -4.78 -6.78
N GLY A 29 11.71 -5.67 -6.72
CA GLY A 29 11.59 -6.96 -6.04
C GLY A 29 11.17 -6.81 -4.56
N GLY A 30 10.30 -7.71 -4.11
CA GLY A 30 9.78 -7.71 -2.74
C GLY A 30 8.56 -6.81 -2.51
N LEU A 31 8.13 -6.05 -3.52
CA LEU A 31 6.86 -5.32 -3.51
C LEU A 31 5.75 -6.12 -4.20
N ALA A 32 4.57 -6.11 -3.59
CA ALA A 32 3.32 -6.54 -4.22
C ALA A 32 2.28 -5.43 -4.11
N VAL A 33 1.33 -5.38 -5.04
CA VAL A 33 0.26 -4.36 -5.01
C VAL A 33 -1.09 -5.02 -5.16
N GLY A 34 -2.00 -4.74 -4.22
CA GLY A 34 -3.39 -5.19 -4.24
C GLY A 34 -4.34 -4.02 -4.39
N HIS A 35 -5.39 -4.19 -5.19
CA HIS A 35 -6.45 -3.20 -5.35
C HIS A 35 -7.81 -3.81 -5.10
N TRP A 36 -8.70 -3.04 -4.47
CA TRP A 36 -10.13 -3.30 -4.47
C TRP A 36 -10.88 -2.04 -4.91
N THR A 37 -11.92 -2.20 -5.72
CA THR A 37 -12.67 -1.07 -6.30
C THR A 37 -14.15 -1.36 -6.27
N ASP A 38 -14.90 -0.44 -5.66
CA ASP A 38 -16.35 -0.35 -5.79
C ASP A 38 -16.67 0.69 -6.88
N ARG A 39 -17.18 0.19 -8.01
CA ARG A 39 -17.50 1.03 -9.16
C ARG A 39 -18.81 1.79 -9.00
N GLU A 40 -19.75 1.28 -8.20
CA GLU A 40 -21.05 1.93 -7.97
C GLU A 40 -20.89 3.10 -7.00
N ALA A 41 -20.18 2.88 -5.88
CA ALA A 41 -19.88 3.92 -4.92
C ALA A 41 -18.70 4.83 -5.32
N ALA A 42 -18.06 4.57 -6.46
CA ALA A 42 -16.88 5.29 -6.96
C ALA A 42 -15.75 5.43 -5.92
N THR A 43 -15.46 4.33 -5.22
CA THR A 43 -14.44 4.28 -4.15
C THR A 43 -13.60 3.00 -4.25
N GLY A 44 -12.61 2.87 -3.38
CA GLY A 44 -11.74 1.70 -3.33
C GLY A 44 -10.51 1.94 -2.48
N CYS A 45 -9.62 0.94 -2.48
CA CYS A 45 -8.33 1.03 -1.83
C CYS A 45 -7.24 0.32 -2.63
N THR A 46 -6.01 0.75 -2.40
CA THR A 46 -4.79 0.18 -2.96
C THR A 46 -3.80 -0.04 -1.82
N VAL A 47 -3.25 -1.23 -1.72
CA VAL A 47 -2.22 -1.56 -0.74
C VAL A 47 -0.95 -1.93 -1.48
N VAL A 48 0.15 -1.25 -1.16
CA VAL A 48 1.49 -1.69 -1.51
C VAL A 48 2.00 -2.50 -0.33
N LEU A 49 2.29 -3.78 -0.55
CA LEU A 49 2.85 -4.70 0.45
C LEU A 49 4.36 -4.81 0.25
N CYS A 50 5.09 -4.71 1.36
CA CYS A 50 6.54 -4.79 1.42
C CYS A 50 6.92 -6.07 2.17
N GLY A 51 7.22 -7.16 1.45
CA GLY A 51 7.35 -8.52 1.99
C GLY A 51 8.00 -8.62 3.38
N GLU A 52 9.34 -8.56 3.44
CA GLU A 52 10.13 -8.58 4.70
C GLU A 52 10.22 -7.19 5.37
N GLY A 53 9.33 -6.27 5.00
CA GLY A 53 9.34 -4.87 5.41
C GLY A 53 10.33 -3.99 4.63
N ALA A 54 9.99 -2.71 4.49
CA ALA A 54 10.79 -1.69 3.81
C ALA A 54 11.08 -0.50 4.72
N VAL A 55 12.27 0.08 4.59
CA VAL A 55 12.57 1.40 5.17
C VAL A 55 11.76 2.44 4.41
N ALA A 56 11.07 3.31 5.13
CA ALA A 56 10.16 4.29 4.54
C ALA A 56 10.29 5.65 5.22
N GLY A 57 9.93 6.69 4.46
CA GLY A 57 9.73 8.06 4.93
C GLY A 57 8.52 8.66 4.24
N VAL A 58 7.97 9.76 4.77
CA VAL A 58 6.77 10.41 4.21
C VAL A 58 6.95 11.91 4.09
N ALA A 59 6.41 12.48 3.02
CA ALA A 59 6.33 13.92 2.81
C ALA A 59 4.88 14.32 2.47
N VAL A 60 4.21 14.96 3.42
CA VAL A 60 2.84 15.46 3.26
C VAL A 60 2.90 16.92 2.80
N ARG A 61 2.42 17.18 1.58
CA ARG A 61 2.53 18.51 0.94
C ARG A 61 1.22 19.27 0.78
N GLY A 62 0.08 18.60 0.99
CA GLY A 62 -1.25 19.20 0.92
C GLY A 62 -1.62 19.92 2.22
N ALA A 63 -2.52 20.90 2.13
CA ALA A 63 -2.95 21.73 3.27
C ALA A 63 -3.98 21.06 4.19
N ALA A 64 -4.70 20.04 3.71
CA ALA A 64 -5.72 19.31 4.46
C ALA A 64 -5.52 17.79 4.33
N PRO A 65 -4.48 17.21 4.96
CA PRO A 65 -4.19 15.79 4.84
C PRO A 65 -5.18 14.92 5.63
N GLY A 66 -5.58 13.81 5.02
CA GLY A 66 -6.18 12.67 5.72
C GLY A 66 -5.15 11.55 5.79
N THR A 67 -4.38 11.50 6.88
CA THR A 67 -3.30 10.54 7.07
C THR A 67 -3.49 9.75 8.34
N ARG A 68 -2.84 8.59 8.39
CA ARG A 68 -2.75 7.73 9.56
C ARG A 68 -1.30 7.28 9.67
N GLU A 69 -0.77 7.24 10.90
CA GLU A 69 0.53 6.62 11.20
C GLU A 69 1.73 7.31 10.53
N THR A 70 1.64 8.59 10.16
CA THR A 70 2.77 9.31 9.52
C THR A 70 3.91 9.61 10.49
N ASP A 71 3.60 9.84 11.77
CA ASP A 71 4.61 10.17 12.78
C ASP A 71 5.62 9.02 12.97
N LEU A 72 5.22 7.75 12.82
CA LEU A 72 6.15 6.62 12.95
C LEU A 72 7.26 6.62 11.89
N LEU A 73 7.07 7.33 10.78
CA LEU A 73 8.03 7.44 9.68
C LEU A 73 9.06 8.57 9.87
N ASP A 74 9.00 9.28 11.00
CA ASP A 74 10.09 10.17 11.38
C ASP A 74 11.36 9.34 11.68
N PRO A 75 12.51 9.66 11.08
CA PRO A 75 13.74 8.87 11.23
C PRO A 75 14.28 8.78 12.68
N VAL A 76 13.81 9.61 13.61
CA VAL A 76 14.21 9.52 15.03
C VAL A 76 13.40 8.49 15.82
N ASN A 77 12.32 7.96 15.25
CA ASN A 77 11.42 7.04 15.93
C ASN A 77 11.88 5.58 15.86
N ALA A 78 11.35 4.76 16.78
CA ALA A 78 11.81 3.39 16.98
C ALA A 78 11.46 2.42 15.83
N VAL A 79 10.41 2.71 15.06
CA VAL A 79 10.00 1.86 13.95
C VAL A 79 10.94 2.05 12.77
N GLN A 80 11.62 0.97 12.36
CA GLN A 80 12.63 1.02 11.29
C GLN A 80 12.10 0.54 9.93
N ARG A 81 10.98 -0.21 9.92
CA ARG A 81 10.40 -0.80 8.71
C ARG A 81 8.88 -0.82 8.77
N ILE A 82 8.25 -0.61 7.62
CA ILE A 82 6.82 -0.83 7.41
C ILE A 82 6.58 -2.02 6.47
N HIS A 83 5.44 -2.67 6.62
CA HIS A 83 5.07 -3.83 5.78
C HIS A 83 4.01 -3.48 4.74
N ALA A 84 3.36 -2.32 4.87
CA ALA A 84 2.34 -1.89 3.93
C ALA A 84 2.19 -0.38 3.87
N VAL A 85 1.78 0.13 2.70
CA VAL A 85 1.25 1.49 2.51
C VAL A 85 -0.14 1.36 1.91
N LEU A 86 -1.13 2.01 2.56
CA LEU A 86 -2.51 2.04 2.10
C LEU A 86 -2.82 3.40 1.47
N LEU A 87 -3.39 3.37 0.26
CA LEU A 87 -4.06 4.50 -0.38
C LEU A 87 -5.56 4.17 -0.46
N THR A 88 -6.41 5.08 -0.01
CA THR A 88 -7.85 4.78 0.14
C THR A 88 -8.72 5.96 -0.27
N GLY A 89 -9.84 5.66 -0.92
CA GLY A 89 -10.93 6.60 -1.14
C GLY A 89 -11.72 6.86 0.16
N GLY A 90 -12.81 7.63 0.09
CA GLY A 90 -13.67 7.86 1.27
C GLY A 90 -13.16 8.90 2.27
N SER A 91 -12.14 9.69 1.92
CA SER A 91 -11.59 10.76 2.77
C SER A 91 -11.14 10.22 4.13
N ALA A 92 -11.34 10.98 5.23
CA ALA A 92 -10.95 10.57 6.57
C ALA A 92 -11.60 9.25 7.03
N PHE A 93 -12.86 8.97 6.64
CA PHE A 93 -13.54 7.71 6.95
C PHE A 93 -12.86 6.50 6.30
N GLY A 94 -12.25 6.69 5.13
CA GLY A 94 -11.51 5.66 4.43
C GLY A 94 -10.29 5.14 5.20
N LEU A 95 -9.77 5.91 6.16
CA LEU A 95 -8.63 5.52 6.99
C LEU A 95 -8.94 4.31 7.90
N ASP A 96 -10.23 4.00 8.13
CA ASP A 96 -10.64 2.79 8.85
C ASP A 96 -10.21 1.51 8.13
N ALA A 97 -10.05 1.55 6.79
CA ALA A 97 -9.54 0.42 6.01
C ALA A 97 -8.12 0.01 6.43
N ALA A 98 -7.34 0.91 7.07
CA ALA A 98 -6.03 0.56 7.61
C ALA A 98 -6.11 -0.53 8.69
N GLY A 99 -7.22 -0.59 9.44
CA GLY A 99 -7.44 -1.64 10.44
C GLY A 99 -7.57 -3.05 9.84
N GLY A 100 -7.97 -3.16 8.57
CA GLY A 100 -7.98 -4.44 7.85
C GLY A 100 -6.65 -4.83 7.21
N VAL A 101 -5.67 -3.90 7.18
CA VAL A 101 -4.32 -4.11 6.66
C VAL A 101 -3.34 -4.50 7.78
N MET A 102 -3.58 -4.05 9.01
CA MET A 102 -2.82 -4.41 10.22
C MET A 102 -3.08 -5.85 10.65
#